data_AF-F3CG56-F1
#
_entry.id   AF-F3CG56-F1
#
_cell.length_a   1.000
_cell.length_b   1.000
_cell.length_c   1.000
_cell.angle_alpha   90.00
_cell.angle_beta   90.00
_cell.angle_gamma   90.00
#
_symmetry.space_group_name_H-M   'P 1'
#
loop_
_entity.id
_entity.type
_entity.pdbx_description
1 polymer ?
#
loop_
_entity_poly.entity_id
_entity_poly.type
_entity_poly.pdbx_seq_one_letter_code
_entity_poly.pdbx_strand_id
1 'polypeptide(L)'
;IICCVGADAYGEQLRAALLAEHIDCQAVTVVEGVSTGIASIVVDASSQNAIVIVAGGNGRLTPALIERFDALLAGSGIVICQLEV
;
A
#
# COMPACT_ATOMS: atom_id res chain seq x y z
N ILE A 1 2.14 -9.86 0.10
CA ILE A 1 2.14 -8.46 0.63
C ILE A 1 0.79 -8.17 1.28
N ILE A 2 0.74 -7.41 2.38
CA ILE A 2 -0.51 -6.96 3.01
C ILE A 2 -0.58 -5.43 2.86
N CYS A 3 -1.57 -4.93 2.13
CA CYS A 3 -1.75 -3.48 1.95
C CYS A 3 -3.19 -3.16 1.49
N CYS A 4 -3.51 -1.85 1.45
CA CYS A 4 -4.78 -1.34 0.98
C CYS A 4 -4.56 -0.34 -0.17
N VAL A 5 -5.32 -0.49 -1.25
CA VAL A 5 -5.32 0.41 -2.41
C VAL A 5 -6.73 1.01 -2.59
N GLY A 6 -6.83 2.12 -3.32
CA GLY A 6 -8.14 2.66 -3.70
C GLY A 6 -8.76 1.87 -4.85
N ALA A 7 -10.07 2.03 -5.03
CA ALA A 7 -10.79 1.54 -6.21
C ALA A 7 -10.58 2.47 -7.42
N ASP A 8 -9.32 2.61 -7.85
CA ASP A 8 -8.92 3.46 -8.97
C ASP A 8 -7.89 2.78 -9.88
N ALA A 9 -7.61 3.43 -11.02
CA ALA A 9 -6.68 2.91 -12.02
C ALA A 9 -5.27 2.68 -11.45
N TYR A 10 -4.84 3.47 -10.45
CA TYR A 10 -3.54 3.28 -9.80
C TYR A 10 -3.51 2.00 -8.95
N GLY A 11 -4.60 1.71 -8.24
CA GLY A 11 -4.75 0.47 -7.48
C GLY A 11 -4.72 -0.76 -8.39
N GLU A 12 -5.42 -0.70 -9.52
CA GLU A 12 -5.40 -1.75 -10.55
C GLU A 12 -3.99 -1.94 -11.13
N GLN A 13 -3.32 -0.85 -11.51
CA GLN A 13 -1.96 -0.88 -12.06
C GLN A 13 -0.95 -1.47 -11.06
N LEU A 14 -1.01 -1.05 -9.79
CA LEU A 14 -0.14 -1.57 -8.74
C LEU A 14 -0.35 -3.08 -8.56
N ARG A 15 -1.60 -3.53 -8.47
CA ARG A 15 -1.92 -4.96 -8.33
C ARG A 15 -1.43 -5.77 -9.52
N ALA A 16 -1.60 -5.25 -10.74
CA ALA A 16 -1.10 -5.90 -11.95
C ALA A 16 0.42 -6.01 -11.96
N ALA A 17 1.14 -4.96 -11.55
CA ALA A 17 2.60 -4.97 -11.46
C ALA A 17 3.10 -5.97 -10.42
N LEU A 18 2.48 -6.02 -9.23
CA LEU A 18 2.83 -7.01 -8.19
C LEU A 18 2.65 -8.45 -8.69
N LEU A 19 1.54 -8.74 -9.40
CA LEU A 19 1.30 -10.06 -9.99
C LEU A 19 2.31 -10.42 -11.08
N ALA A 20 2.73 -9.44 -11.90
CA ALA A 20 3.76 -9.64 -12.91
C ALA A 20 5.12 -10.00 -12.29
N GLU A 21 5.43 -9.45 -11.11
CA GLU A 21 6.61 -9.80 -10.30
C GLU A 21 6.42 -11.05 -9.44
N HIS A 22 5.35 -11.82 -9.67
CA HIS A 22 5.02 -13.05 -8.93
C HIS A 22 4.82 -12.84 -7.41
N ILE A 23 4.42 -11.64 -6.99
CA ILE A 23 4.09 -11.34 -5.60
C ILE A 23 2.64 -11.77 -5.32
N ASP A 24 2.46 -12.54 -4.25
CA ASP A 24 1.15 -12.92 -3.78
C ASP A 24 0.35 -11.71 -3.29
N CYS A 25 -0.75 -11.45 -4.00
CA CYS A 25 -1.66 -10.33 -3.79
C CYS A 25 -2.96 -10.71 -3.07
N GLN A 26 -3.06 -11.89 -2.44
CA GLN A 26 -4.27 -12.30 -1.73
C GLN A 26 -4.68 -11.35 -0.59
N ALA A 27 -3.72 -10.60 -0.03
CA ALA A 27 -3.94 -9.63 1.04
C ALA A 27 -3.80 -8.16 0.57
N VAL A 28 -3.92 -7.90 -0.74
CA VAL A 28 -4.09 -6.55 -1.29
C VAL A 28 -5.58 -6.23 -1.29
N THR A 29 -6.01 -5.35 -0.38
CA THR A 29 -7.44 -4.97 -0.27
C THR A 29 -7.72 -3.73 -1.10
N VAL A 30 -8.73 -3.81 -1.98
CA VAL A 30 -9.28 -2.64 -2.67
C VAL A 30 -10.32 -1.99 -1.78
N VAL A 31 -10.19 -0.68 -1.56
CA VAL A 31 -11.10 0.10 -0.71
C VAL A 31 -11.90 1.08 -1.55
N GLU A 32 -13.22 0.91 -1.52
CA GLU A 32 -14.17 1.78 -2.20
C GLU A 32 -14.21 3.20 -1.59
N GLY A 33 -14.45 4.20 -2.43
CA GLY A 33 -14.65 5.59 -2.00
C GLY A 33 -13.38 6.31 -1.52
N VAL A 34 -12.18 5.73 -1.73
CA VAL A 34 -10.89 6.39 -1.49
C VAL A 34 -9.97 6.20 -2.70
N SER A 35 -9.06 7.15 -2.93
CA SER A 35 -7.99 6.99 -3.92
C SER A 35 -6.89 6.07 -3.39
N THR A 36 -6.09 5.49 -4.28
CA THR A 36 -4.80 4.90 -3.92
C THR A 36 -3.90 6.00 -3.33
N GLY A 37 -3.04 5.62 -2.38
CA GLY A 37 -2.11 6.55 -1.74
C GLY A 37 -1.11 7.09 -2.75
N ILE A 38 -0.77 8.38 -2.63
CA ILE A 38 0.20 9.04 -3.51
C ILE A 38 1.23 9.81 -2.69
N ALA A 39 2.43 9.96 -3.24
CA ALA A 39 3.45 10.87 -2.77
C ALA A 39 3.77 11.86 -3.90
N SER A 40 3.52 13.14 -3.67
CA SER A 40 3.95 14.21 -4.58
C SER A 40 5.34 14.65 -4.18
N ILE A 41 6.34 14.34 -5.02
CA ILE A 41 7.74 14.68 -4.79
C ILE A 41 8.07 15.91 -5.62
N VAL A 42 8.42 17.00 -4.94
CA VAL A 42 8.85 18.25 -5.56
C VAL A 42 10.33 18.45 -5.24
N VAL A 43 11.13 18.73 -6.26
CA VAL A 43 12.55 19.04 -6.09
C VAL A 43 12.74 20.53 -6.35
N ASP A 44 13.29 21.24 -5.38
CA ASP A 44 13.55 22.67 -5.54
C ASP A 44 14.85 22.94 -6.32
N ALA A 45 15.09 24.21 -6.64
CA ALA A 45 16.29 24.63 -7.38
C ALA A 45 17.60 24.37 -6.61
N SER A 46 17.53 24.09 -5.32
CA SER A 46 18.67 23.71 -4.46
C SER A 46 18.83 22.20 -4.29
N SER A 47 18.11 21.40 -5.10
CA SER A 47 18.12 19.93 -5.05
C SER A 47 17.61 19.35 -3.73
N GLN A 48 16.72 20.06 -3.04
CA GLN A 48 16.01 19.51 -1.87
C GLN A 48 14.70 18.87 -2.29
N ASN A 49 14.39 17.70 -1.72
CA ASN A 49 13.12 17.02 -1.91
C ASN A 49 12.11 17.49 -0.87
N ALA A 50 10.96 17.98 -1.33
CA ALA A 50 9.75 18.16 -0.53
C ALA A 50 8.75 17.08 -0.94
N ILE A 51 8.31 16.26 0.02
CA ILE A 51 7.39 15.14 -0.23
C ILE A 51 6.08 15.41 0.50
N VAL A 52 4.99 15.46 -0.26
CA VAL A 52 3.63 15.56 0.29
C VAL A 52 2.95 14.22 0.11
N ILE A 53 2.54 13.60 1.23
CA ILE A 53 1.91 12.29 1.25
C ILE A 53 0.40 12.45 1.40
N VAL A 54 -0.36 11.73 0.57
CA VAL A 54 -1.79 11.50 0.75
C VAL A 54 -1.97 10.01 0.96
N ALA A 55 -2.31 9.60 2.19
CA ALA A 55 -2.37 8.19 2.56
C ALA A 55 -3.33 7.37 1.68
N GLY A 56 -4.48 7.95 1.29
CA GLY A 56 -5.49 7.26 0.47
C GLY A 56 -5.88 5.90 1.05
N GLY A 57 -5.85 4.87 0.21
CA GLY A 57 -6.08 3.47 0.59
C GLY A 57 -5.18 2.99 1.73
N ASN A 58 -3.92 3.43 1.82
CA ASN A 58 -2.99 3.01 2.88
C ASN A 58 -3.54 3.37 4.27
N GLY A 59 -4.21 4.52 4.40
CA GLY A 59 -4.84 4.95 5.65
C GLY A 59 -6.04 4.08 6.10
N ARG A 60 -6.42 3.08 5.31
CA ARG A 60 -7.49 2.11 5.62
C ARG A 60 -6.96 0.75 6.07
N LEU A 61 -5.64 0.59 6.19
CA LEU A 61 -5.02 -0.59 6.77
C LEU A 61 -5.15 -0.55 8.30
N THR A 62 -6.32 -0.98 8.80
CA THR A 62 -6.61 -0.99 10.25
C THR A 62 -6.23 -2.31 10.91
N PRO A 63 -6.06 -2.37 12.24
CA PRO A 63 -5.82 -3.63 12.95
C PRO A 63 -6.87 -4.69 12.65
N ALA A 64 -8.16 -4.34 12.67
CA ALA A 64 -9.26 -5.24 12.35
C ALA A 64 -9.20 -5.80 10.92
N LEU A 65 -8.61 -5.05 9.98
CA LEU A 65 -8.39 -5.54 8.62
C LEU A 65 -7.21 -6.51 8.57
N ILE A 66 -6.14 -6.25 9.31
CA ILE A 66 -4.95 -7.10 9.41
C ILE A 66 -5.29 -8.46 10.04
N GLU A 67 -6.14 -8.49 11.08
CA GLU A 67 -6.60 -9.71 11.76
C GLU A 67 -7.22 -10.75 10.79
N ARG A 68 -7.79 -10.28 9.68
CA ARG A 68 -8.34 -11.17 8.63
C ARG A 68 -7.26 -12.02 7.94
N PHE A 69 -5.99 -11.65 8.09
CA PHE A 69 -4.82 -12.31 7.50
C PHE A 69 -3.93 -12.97 8.56
N ASP A 70 -4.44 -13.23 9.77
CA ASP A 70 -3.69 -13.87 10.86
C ASP A 70 -3.03 -15.19 10.45
N ALA A 71 -3.72 -16.03 9.69
CA ALA A 71 -3.16 -17.30 9.21
C ALA A 71 -1.94 -17.07 8.27
N LEU A 72 -1.99 -16.03 7.44
CA LEU A 72 -0.90 -15.67 6.54
C LEU A 72 0.31 -15.12 7.32
N LEU A 73 0.04 -14.28 8.33
CA LEU A 73 1.08 -13.75 9.23
C LEU A 73 1.71 -14.87 10.07
N ALA A 74 0.91 -15.76 10.66
CA ALA A 74 1.40 -16.89 11.45
C ALA A 74 2.23 -17.88 10.62
N GLY A 75 1.94 -18.01 9.33
CA GLY A 75 2.72 -18.82 8.39
C GLY A 75 4.02 -18.15 7.92
N SER A 76 4.24 -16.86 8.22
CA SER A 76 5.42 -16.13 7.78
C SER A 76 6.60 -16.34 8.73
N GLY A 77 7.79 -16.60 8.18
CA GLY A 77 9.01 -16.66 8.99
C GLY A 77 9.56 -15.29 9.37
N ILE A 78 9.26 -14.26 8.58
CA ILE A 78 9.69 -12.88 8.77
C ILE A 78 8.55 -11.96 8.30
N VAL A 79 8.27 -10.92 9.09
CA VAL A 79 7.40 -9.81 8.71
C VAL A 79 8.27 -8.56 8.60
N ILE A 80 8.15 -7.84 7.48
CA ILE A 80 8.80 -6.56 7.26
C ILE A 80 7.70 -5.50 7.17
N CYS A 81 7.80 -4.48 8.02
CA CYS A 81 6.93 -3.33 8.04
C CYS A 81 7.73 -2.05 7.80
N GLN A 82 7.07 -1.02 7.29
CA GLN A 82 7.60 0.31 7.12
C GLN A 82 7.23 1.19 8.32
N LEU A 83 8.03 2.23 8.58
CA LEU A 83 7.76 3.22 9.64
C LEU A 83 7.09 4.50 9.09
N GLU A 84 6.37 4.37 7.98
CA GLU A 84 5.77 5.50 7.26
C GLU A 84 4.28 5.61 7.63
N VAL A 85 3.81 6.84 7.88
CA VAL A 85 2.42 7.17 8.25
C VAL A 85 1.82 8.12 7.22
#